data_AF-A0A926Q170-F1
#
_entry.id   AF-A0A926Q170-F1
#
_cell.length_a   1.000
_cell.length_b   1.000
_cell.length_c   1.000
_cell.angle_alpha   90.00
_cell.angle_beta   90.00
_cell.angle_gamma   90.00
#
_symmetry.space_group_name_H-M   'P 1'
#
loop_
_entity.id
_entity.type
_entity.pdbx_description
1 polymer ?
#
loop_
_entity_poly.entity_id
_entity_poly.type
_entity_poly.pdbx_seq_one_letter_code
_entity_poly.pdbx_strand_id
1 'polypeptide(L)' 'KLEASGLVMRKVQGTKPPLKVEYALTEFGKTLIPVLDAIANWGWELGCAKGKLVDLE' A
#
# COMPACT_ATOMS: atom_id res chain seq x y z
N LYS A 1 2.82 7.42 -11.19
CA LYS A 1 2.11 8.36 -10.29
C LYS A 1 2.65 8.31 -8.86
N LEU A 2 2.76 7.13 -8.23
CA LEU A 2 3.27 6.99 -6.84
C LEU A 2 4.78 7.28 -6.67
N GLU A 3 5.60 6.95 -7.68
CA GLU A 3 7.00 7.38 -7.70
C GLU A 3 7.13 8.89 -7.86
N ALA A 4 6.32 9.48 -8.77
CA ALA A 4 6.30 10.91 -9.01
C ALA A 4 5.79 11.73 -7.80
N SER A 5 4.92 11.13 -6.97
CA SER A 5 4.48 11.73 -5.71
C SER A 5 5.42 11.47 -4.53
N GLY A 6 6.56 10.81 -4.77
CA GLY A 6 7.57 10.53 -3.75
C GLY A 6 7.17 9.49 -2.70
N LEU A 7 6.10 8.73 -2.93
CA LEU A 7 5.63 7.69 -1.99
C LEU A 7 6.39 6.38 -2.16
N VAL A 8 6.77 6.07 -3.40
CA VAL A 8 7.47 4.84 -3.77
C VAL A 8 8.82 5.20 -4.40
N MET A 9 9.89 4.53 -3.97
CA MET A 9 11.17 4.56 -4.65
C MET A 9 11.35 3.34 -5.53
N ARG A 10 11.99 3.54 -6.68
CA ARG A 10 12.38 2.49 -7.62
C ARG A 10 13.90 2.33 -7.60
N LYS A 11 14.38 1.12 -7.38
CA LYS A 11 15.80 0.76 -7.41
C LYS A 11 16.05 -0.26 -8.52
N VAL A 12 16.96 0.06 -9.43
CA VAL A 12 17.42 -0.88 -10.47
C VAL A 12 18.72 -1.52 -9.99
N GLN A 13 18.75 -2.85 -9.94
CA GLN A 13 19.94 -3.62 -9.60
C GLN A 13 20.49 -4.30 -10.86
N GLY A 14 21.80 -4.18 -11.05
CA GLY A 14 22.55 -4.79 -12.15
C GLY A 14 23.04 -3.78 -13.18
N THR A 15 24.13 -4.15 -13.85
CA THR A 15 24.76 -3.37 -14.93
C THR A 15 24.64 -4.07 -16.29
N LYS A 16 24.38 -5.38 -16.29
CA LYS A 16 24.15 -6.21 -17.48
C LYS A 16 22.81 -6.95 -17.34
N PRO A 17 22.12 -7.27 -18.45
CA PRO A 17 20.82 -7.94 -18.41
C PRO A 17 20.88 -9.34 -17.76
N PRO A 18 19.78 -9.80 -17.11
CA PRO A 18 18.54 -9.08 -16.85
C PRO A 18 18.66 -8.13 -15.66
N LEU A 19 18.20 -6.90 -15.85
CA LEU A 19 18.15 -5.89 -14.79
C LEU A 19 17.00 -6.22 -13.84
N LYS A 20 17.28 -6.32 -12.55
CA LYS A 20 16.25 -6.50 -11.51
C LYS A 20 15.75 -5.13 -11.08
N VAL A 21 14.43 -4.98 -10.92
CA VAL A 21 13.83 -3.74 -10.43
C VAL A 21 13.11 -4.05 -9.11
N GLU A 22 13.40 -3.25 -8.10
CA GLU A 22 12.76 -3.32 -6.79
C GLU A 22 12.02 -2.02 -6.51
N TYR A 23 10.83 -2.14 -5.93
CA TYR A 23 10.02 -1.02 -5.46
C TYR A 23 9.89 -1.09 -3.94
N ALA A 24 9.99 0.06 -3.29
CA ALA A 24 9.82 0.17 -1.84
C ALA A 24 9.14 1.49 -1.49
N LEU A 25 8.47 1.55 -0.35
CA LEU A 25 7.99 2.83 0.19
C LEU A 25 9.19 3.71 0.58
N THR A 26 9.10 4.99 0.27
CA THR A 26 10.02 5.99 0.82
C THR A 26 9.73 6.22 2.30
N GLU A 27 10.62 6.90 3.02
CA GLU A 27 10.35 7.30 4.41
C GLU A 27 9.08 8.17 4.52
N PHE A 28 8.84 9.05 3.54
CA PHE A 28 7.59 9.79 3.43
C PHE A 28 6.38 8.88 3.14
N GLY A 29 6.53 7.91 2.25
CA GLY A 29 5.47 6.93 1.97
C GLY A 29 5.06 6.11 3.19
N LYS A 30 6.02 5.77 4.06
CA LYS A 30 5.75 5.05 5.31
C LYS A 30 4.93 5.88 6.30
N THR A 31 5.01 7.21 6.28
CA THR A 31 4.18 8.04 7.19
C THR A 31 2.69 7.98 6.85
N LEU A 32 2.32 7.46 5.67
CA LEU A 32 0.92 7.27 5.27
C LEU A 32 0.29 6.01 5.87
N ILE A 33 1.09 5.04 6.30
CA ILE A 33 0.63 3.77 6.90
C ILE A 33 -0.43 3.99 7.99
N PRO A 34 -0.21 4.82 9.04
CA PRO A 34 -1.21 4.99 10.09
C PRO A 34 -2.54 5.58 9.59
N VAL A 35 -2.53 6.37 8.52
CA VAL A 35 -3.75 6.93 7.92
C VAL A 35 -4.53 5.83 7.19
N LEU A 36 -3.83 4.98 6.43
CA LEU A 36 -4.44 3.84 5.76
C LEU A 36 -5.02 2.85 6.77
N ASP A 37 -4.28 2.59 7.86
CA ASP A 37 -4.74 1.73 8.95
C ASP A 37 -6.00 2.30 9.62
N ALA A 38 -6.05 3.62 9.87
CA ALA A 38 -7.23 4.26 10.43
C ALA A 38 -8.47 4.12 9.53
N ILE A 39 -8.30 4.29 8.21
CA ILE A 39 -9.38 4.12 7.24
C ILE A 39 -9.83 2.66 7.19
N ALA A 40 -8.89 1.72 7.17
CA ALA A 40 -9.17 0.28 7.17
C ALA A 40 -9.92 -0.15 8.43
N ASN A 41 -9.46 0.30 9.61
CA ASN A 41 -10.10 0.03 10.90
C ASN A 41 -11.50 0.60 10.95
N TRP A 42 -11.71 1.85 10.51
CA TRP A 42 -13.04 2.43 10.42
C TRP A 42 -13.96 1.62 9.51
N GLY A 43 -13.46 1.20 8.33
CA GLY A 43 -14.22 0.36 7.41
C GLY A 43 -14.57 -1.01 8.00
N TRP A 44 -13.63 -1.60 8.74
CA TRP A 44 -13.83 -2.86 9.46
C TRP A 44 -14.89 -2.73 10.55
N GLU A 45 -14.79 -1.72 11.40
CA GLU A 45 -15.77 -1.43 12.46
C GLU A 45 -17.17 -1.20 11.87
N LEU A 46 -17.27 -0.46 10.78
CA LEU A 46 -18.52 -0.24 10.07
C LEU A 46 -19.09 -1.56 9.52
N GLY A 47 -18.23 -2.39 8.93
CA GLY A 47 -18.59 -3.73 8.45
C GLY A 47 -19.09 -4.64 9.58
N CYS A 48 -18.43 -4.65 10.73
CA CYS A 48 -18.88 -5.41 11.89
C CYS A 48 -20.17 -4.87 12.52
N ALA A 49 -20.33 -3.55 12.59
CA ALA A 49 -21.47 -2.92 13.28
C ALA A 49 -22.74 -2.87 12.42
N LYS A 50 -22.61 -2.75 11.10
CA LYS A 50 -23.74 -2.53 10.17
C LYS A 50 -23.75 -3.46 8.96
N GLY A 51 -22.75 -4.33 8.81
CA GLY A 51 -22.68 -5.26 7.69
C GLY A 51 -23.68 -6.40 7.85
N LYS A 52 -24.35 -6.77 6.74
CA LYS A 52 -24.85 -8.12 6.56
C LYS A 52 -23.67 -8.96 6.08
N LEU A 53 -23.36 -10.05 6.78
CA LEU A 53 -22.52 -11.11 6.22
C LEU A 53 -23.24 -11.64 4.99
N VAL A 54 -22.68 -11.36 3.81
CA VAL A 54 -23.11 -12.01 2.58
C VAL A 54 -22.22 -13.23 2.46
N ASP A 55 -22.78 -14.40 2.71
CA ASP A 55 -22.10 -15.64 2.39
C ASP A 55 -21.80 -15.63 0.88
N LEU A 56 -20.51 -15.74 0.54
CA LEU A 56 -20.08 -15.91 -0.84
C LEU A 56 -20.38 -17.37 -1.22
N GLU A 57 -21.47 -17.58 -1.96
CA GLU A 57 -21.70 -18.84 -2.70
C GLU A 57 -20.63 -19.05 -3.79
#